data_AF-A0A0D0CPL7-F1
#
_entry.id   AF-A0A0D0CPL7-F1
#
_cell.length_a   1.000
_cell.length_b   1.000
_cell.length_c   1.000
_cell.angle_alpha   90.00
_cell.angle_beta   90.00
_cell.angle_gamma   90.00
#
_symmetry.space_group_name_H-M   'P 1'
#
loop_
_entity.id
_entity.type
_entity.pdbx_description
1 polymer ?
#
loop_
_entity_poly.entity_id
_entity_poly.type
_entity_poly.pdbx_seq_one_letter_code
_entity_poly.pdbx_strand_id
1 'polypeptide(L)'
;MHWVRDELEGWPDIVLIIIILILESQKYCSPQDGLATWKFFSQQDGCLSPTDFISLPATIDKCNEMLTSPPVADSFSNANSPGSTESSHSDSDSTEEPGVTVVTNPEDDAEPFTLEPITIAGHTWCHIKNVQYHVWVKNGDAKINIYDDKKHIGCLYPNILMDGVEPVIRKGLSATKEKLSDLVKAYMSSSDILVNFNWKKIQMGLRVATQLTAKTHYETWYYQSFHGVKHRLEDEEYQPPMGVSTPSEPLVGSGHCKPSPPPSKTPIKL
;
A
#
# COMPACT_ATOMS: atom_id res chain seq x y z
N MET A 1 4.77 14.67 19.17
CA MET A 1 6.14 14.46 18.65
C MET A 1 7.18 14.19 19.74
N HIS A 2 6.82 14.11 21.04
CA HIS A 2 7.80 13.87 22.11
C HIS A 2 8.63 12.60 21.90
N TRP A 3 8.01 11.48 21.50
CA TRP A 3 8.74 10.23 21.22
C TRP A 3 9.83 10.36 20.14
N VAL A 4 9.62 11.22 19.14
CA VAL A 4 10.62 11.45 18.08
C VAL A 4 11.87 12.11 18.66
N ARG A 5 11.71 12.98 19.67
CA ARG A 5 12.85 13.62 20.35
C ARG A 5 13.70 12.57 21.06
N ASP A 6 13.05 11.76 21.87
CA ASP A 6 13.71 10.77 22.72
C ASP A 6 14.49 9.78 21.86
N GLU A 7 13.93 9.40 20.71
CA GLU A 7 14.63 8.59 19.71
C GLU A 7 15.88 9.32 19.18
N LEU A 8 15.75 10.57 18.72
CA LEU A 8 16.87 11.34 18.14
C LEU A 8 18.02 11.59 19.13
N GLU A 9 17.74 11.69 20.44
CA GLU A 9 18.76 11.89 21.46
C GLU A 9 19.78 10.74 21.51
N GLY A 10 19.31 9.51 21.25
CA GLY A 10 20.11 8.28 21.18
C GLY A 10 21.01 8.18 19.94
N TRP A 11 20.78 9.02 18.92
CA TRP A 11 21.46 8.91 17.61
C TRP A 11 22.15 10.23 17.21
N PRO A 12 23.29 10.59 17.84
CA PRO A 12 23.99 11.86 17.60
C PRO A 12 24.53 12.03 16.17
N ASP A 13 24.66 10.92 15.45
CA ASP A 13 25.26 10.87 14.12
C ASP A 13 24.28 11.11 12.97
N ILE A 14 22.98 11.21 13.26
CA ILE A 14 21.94 11.50 12.27
C ILE A 14 22.28 12.78 11.50
N VAL A 15 22.30 12.66 10.17
CA VAL A 15 22.70 13.74 9.24
C VAL A 15 21.50 14.37 8.54
N LEU A 16 20.42 13.61 8.37
CA LEU A 16 19.23 14.01 7.64
C LEU A 16 17.99 13.46 8.37
N ILE A 17 17.02 14.31 8.61
CA ILE A 17 15.70 13.93 9.11
C ILE A 17 14.66 14.37 8.10
N ILE A 18 13.79 13.45 7.71
CA ILE A 18 12.64 13.71 6.86
C ILE A 18 11.40 13.22 7.59
N ILE A 19 10.48 14.14 7.90
CA ILE A 19 9.14 13.81 8.39
C ILE A 19 8.15 14.06 7.26
N ILE A 20 7.37 13.05 6.92
CA ILE A 20 6.33 13.12 5.90
C ILE A 20 4.98 13.10 6.60
N LEU A 21 4.21 14.17 6.44
CA LEU A 21 2.85 14.30 6.94
C LEU A 21 1.89 13.99 5.81
N ILE A 22 1.14 12.89 5.95
CA ILE A 22 0.09 12.48 5.02
C ILE A 22 -1.24 12.72 5.71
N LEU A 23 -2.08 13.55 5.09
CA LEU A 23 -3.40 13.90 5.62
C LEU A 23 -4.47 13.39 4.67
N GLU A 24 -5.45 12.66 5.20
CA GLU A 24 -6.64 12.30 4.46
C GLU A 24 -7.66 13.45 4.45
N SER A 25 -8.46 13.53 3.37
CA SER A 25 -9.50 14.54 3.19
C SER A 25 -10.58 14.46 4.25
N GLN A 26 -10.90 13.26 4.69
CA GLN A 26 -11.82 12.97 5.78
C GLN A 26 -11.29 11.78 6.55
N LYS A 27 -11.64 11.68 7.84
CA LYS A 27 -11.42 10.44 8.58
C LYS A 27 -12.23 9.34 7.89
N TYR A 28 -11.59 8.22 7.59
CA TYR A 28 -12.27 7.07 7.01
C TYR A 28 -13.53 6.70 7.81
N CYS A 29 -14.61 6.45 7.09
CA CYS A 29 -15.88 5.98 7.62
C CYS A 29 -16.26 4.72 6.87
N SER A 30 -16.54 3.64 7.59
CA SER A 30 -16.95 2.38 6.98
C SER A 30 -18.24 2.51 6.17
N PRO A 31 -18.44 1.66 5.14
CA PRO A 31 -19.74 1.51 4.49
C PRO A 31 -20.86 1.27 5.52
N GLN A 32 -21.94 2.05 5.43
CA GLN A 32 -23.10 1.87 6.31
C GLN A 32 -23.89 0.63 5.91
N ASP A 33 -24.45 -0.05 6.92
CA ASP A 33 -25.32 -1.21 6.71
C ASP A 33 -26.53 -0.84 5.82
N GLY A 34 -26.94 -1.78 4.97
CA GLY A 34 -28.04 -1.62 4.02
C GLY A 34 -27.71 -0.83 2.75
N LEU A 35 -26.57 -0.10 2.69
CA LEU A 35 -26.12 0.56 1.47
C LEU A 35 -25.66 -0.45 0.41
N ALA A 36 -25.68 -0.02 -0.85
CA ALA A 36 -25.38 -0.88 -1.99
C ALA A 36 -23.95 -1.48 -1.90
N THR A 37 -22.95 -0.69 -1.51
CA THR A 37 -21.58 -1.15 -1.25
C THR A 37 -21.54 -2.24 -0.18
N TRP A 38 -22.24 -2.03 0.95
CA TRP A 38 -22.29 -3.00 2.03
C TRP A 38 -22.89 -4.32 1.54
N LYS A 39 -24.02 -4.25 0.83
CA LYS A 39 -24.71 -5.42 0.26
C LYS A 39 -23.80 -6.19 -0.70
N PHE A 40 -23.13 -5.50 -1.62
CA PHE A 40 -22.22 -6.12 -2.58
C PHE A 40 -21.08 -6.90 -1.91
N PHE A 41 -20.39 -6.31 -0.93
CA PHE A 41 -19.32 -7.01 -0.22
C PHE A 41 -19.84 -8.06 0.77
N SER A 42 -21.05 -7.88 1.31
CA SER A 42 -21.70 -8.88 2.17
C SER A 42 -21.99 -10.18 1.42
N GLN A 43 -22.15 -10.14 0.09
CA GLN A 43 -22.42 -11.30 -0.75
C GLN A 43 -21.13 -12.04 -1.19
N GLN A 44 -19.95 -11.47 -0.98
CA GLN A 44 -18.70 -12.14 -1.34
C GLN A 44 -18.41 -13.31 -0.40
N ASP A 45 -17.91 -14.43 -0.92
CA ASP A 45 -17.64 -15.63 -0.10
C ASP A 45 -16.51 -15.41 0.93
N GLY A 46 -15.68 -14.38 0.72
CA GLY A 46 -14.56 -14.07 1.60
C GLY A 46 -14.06 -12.64 1.49
N CYS A 47 -13.04 -12.32 2.29
CA CYS A 47 -12.31 -11.08 2.16
C CYS A 47 -11.51 -11.12 0.85
N LEU A 48 -11.80 -10.22 -0.09
CA LEU A 48 -11.08 -10.12 -1.36
C LEU A 48 -9.57 -9.93 -1.16
N SER A 49 -8.78 -10.50 -2.07
CA SER A 49 -7.34 -10.26 -2.13
C SER A 49 -7.04 -8.79 -2.49
N PRO A 50 -5.80 -8.28 -2.26
CA PRO A 50 -5.44 -6.93 -2.67
C PRO A 50 -5.67 -6.67 -4.16
N THR A 51 -5.32 -7.62 -5.02
CA THR A 51 -5.47 -7.49 -6.48
C THR A 51 -6.95 -7.47 -6.88
N ASP A 52 -7.76 -8.38 -6.33
CA ASP A 52 -9.20 -8.43 -6.64
C ASP A 52 -9.91 -7.16 -6.16
N PHE A 53 -9.60 -6.70 -4.95
CA PHE A 53 -10.17 -5.47 -4.41
C PHE A 53 -9.84 -4.24 -5.26
N ILE A 54 -8.58 -4.04 -5.64
CA ILE A 54 -8.15 -2.86 -6.41
C ILE A 54 -8.65 -2.90 -7.86
N SER A 55 -8.89 -4.10 -8.41
CA SER A 55 -9.44 -4.26 -9.77
C SER A 55 -10.94 -4.01 -9.88
N LEU A 56 -11.66 -3.92 -8.76
CA LEU A 56 -13.09 -3.64 -8.77
C LEU A 56 -13.39 -2.22 -9.29
N PRO A 57 -14.47 -2.05 -10.08
CA PRO A 57 -14.91 -0.75 -10.54
C PRO A 57 -15.22 0.24 -9.41
N ALA A 58 -15.06 1.54 -9.73
CA ALA A 58 -15.36 2.60 -8.78
C ALA A 58 -16.85 2.72 -8.41
N THR A 59 -17.76 2.28 -9.28
CA THR A 59 -19.21 2.40 -9.11
C THR A 59 -19.87 1.03 -8.92
N ILE A 60 -20.91 0.99 -8.09
CA ILE A 60 -21.62 -0.26 -7.80
C ILE A 60 -22.29 -0.87 -9.03
N ASP A 61 -22.82 -0.06 -9.94
CA ASP A 61 -23.52 -0.53 -11.15
C ASP A 61 -22.60 -1.38 -12.03
N LYS A 62 -21.39 -0.89 -12.27
CA LYS A 62 -20.33 -1.61 -13.00
C LYS A 62 -19.90 -2.90 -12.28
N CYS A 63 -19.85 -2.90 -10.94
CA CYS A 63 -19.56 -4.12 -10.20
C CYS A 63 -20.66 -5.18 -10.40
N ASN A 64 -21.93 -4.77 -10.42
CA ASN A 64 -23.06 -5.67 -10.65
C ASN A 64 -23.06 -6.21 -12.09
N GLU A 65 -22.73 -5.38 -13.08
CA GLU A 65 -22.58 -5.83 -14.48
C GLU A 65 -21.54 -6.95 -14.61
N MET A 66 -20.38 -6.82 -13.94
CA MET A 66 -19.34 -7.85 -13.91
C MET A 66 -19.82 -9.19 -13.34
N LEU A 67 -20.72 -9.17 -12.35
CA LEU A 67 -21.31 -10.38 -11.77
C LEU A 67 -22.36 -11.03 -12.67
N THR A 68 -22.97 -10.26 -13.59
CA THR A 68 -24.05 -10.74 -14.48
C THR A 68 -23.58 -11.14 -15.88
N SER A 69 -22.31 -10.90 -16.24
CA SER A 69 -21.78 -11.31 -17.54
C SER A 69 -21.60 -12.83 -17.61
N PRO A 70 -22.15 -13.51 -18.63
CA PRO A 70 -21.93 -14.95 -18.79
C PRO A 70 -20.45 -15.24 -19.10
N PRO A 71 -19.90 -16.38 -18.66
CA PRO A 71 -18.54 -16.79 -19.02
C PRO A 71 -18.48 -16.99 -20.53
N VAL A 72 -17.57 -16.28 -21.20
CA VAL A 72 -17.29 -16.46 -22.62
C VAL A 72 -16.84 -17.90 -22.82
N ALA A 73 -17.64 -18.70 -23.54
CA ALA A 73 -17.25 -20.04 -23.91
C ALA A 73 -16.00 -19.98 -24.80
N ASP A 74 -14.92 -20.61 -24.37
CA ASP A 74 -13.71 -20.83 -25.16
C ASP A 74 -14.08 -21.51 -26.47
N SER A 75 -14.14 -20.73 -27.55
CA SER A 75 -14.25 -21.26 -28.91
C SER A 75 -12.88 -21.75 -29.35
N PHE A 76 -12.49 -22.95 -28.90
CA PHE A 76 -11.42 -23.72 -29.52
C PHE A 76 -11.88 -24.14 -30.92
N SER A 77 -11.69 -23.25 -31.90
CA SER A 77 -11.78 -23.62 -33.31
C SER A 77 -10.47 -24.30 -33.72
N ASN A 78 -10.51 -25.62 -33.69
CA ASN A 78 -9.54 -26.51 -34.31
C ASN A 78 -9.56 -26.30 -35.83
N ALA A 79 -8.45 -25.83 -36.40
CA ALA A 79 -8.18 -25.97 -37.83
C ALA A 79 -6.67 -26.20 -38.02
N ASN A 80 -6.27 -27.47 -37.99
CA ASN A 80 -5.02 -27.90 -38.60
C ASN A 80 -5.26 -28.09 -40.10
N SER A 81 -4.50 -27.36 -40.93
CA SER A 81 -3.93 -27.96 -42.14
C SER A 81 -2.66 -27.19 -42.55
N PRO A 82 -1.55 -27.87 -42.89
CA PRO A 82 -0.26 -27.26 -43.13
C PRO A 82 -0.02 -26.99 -44.63
N GLY A 83 0.73 -25.93 -44.93
CA GLY A 83 1.20 -25.63 -46.27
C GLY A 83 2.52 -24.84 -46.20
N SER A 84 3.63 -25.56 -46.22
CA SER A 84 4.98 -25.01 -46.31
C SER A 84 5.20 -24.35 -47.68
N THR A 85 5.81 -23.16 -47.71
CA THR A 85 6.70 -22.78 -48.82
C THR A 85 7.80 -21.86 -48.32
N GLU A 86 9.02 -22.21 -48.71
CA GLU A 86 10.31 -21.60 -48.41
C GLU A 86 10.52 -20.24 -49.12
N SER A 87 11.69 -19.65 -48.84
CA SER A 87 12.48 -18.71 -49.66
C SER A 87 12.33 -17.23 -49.32
N SER A 88 13.35 -16.38 -49.33
CA SER A 88 14.81 -16.42 -49.21
C SER A 88 15.23 -14.94 -49.09
N HIS A 89 16.38 -14.70 -48.47
CA HIS A 89 17.25 -13.50 -48.52
C HIS A 89 16.92 -12.39 -49.55
N SER A 90 17.11 -11.12 -49.15
CA SER A 90 18.23 -10.28 -49.65
C SER A 90 18.30 -8.91 -48.97
N ASP A 91 19.52 -8.55 -48.57
CA ASP A 91 19.99 -7.21 -48.23
C ASP A 91 19.98 -6.25 -49.43
N SER A 92 19.89 -4.94 -49.15
CA SER A 92 20.42 -3.78 -49.91
C SER A 92 20.02 -2.53 -49.11
N ASP A 93 20.88 -1.85 -48.36
CA ASP A 93 22.06 -1.02 -48.68
C ASP A 93 21.79 0.23 -49.55
N SER A 94 22.41 1.34 -49.08
CA SER A 94 22.76 2.61 -49.73
C SER A 94 21.83 3.86 -49.67
N THR A 95 22.21 4.77 -48.76
CA THR A 95 22.70 6.17 -49.01
C THR A 95 21.75 7.38 -49.14
N GLU A 96 21.78 8.20 -48.06
CA GLU A 96 21.87 9.67 -47.88
C GLU A 96 21.09 10.69 -48.75
N GLU A 97 20.37 11.60 -48.08
CA GLU A 97 20.67 13.07 -47.99
C GLU A 97 19.65 13.78 -47.05
N PRO A 98 19.96 15.00 -46.52
CA PRO A 98 19.60 15.43 -45.18
C PRO A 98 18.34 16.31 -45.12
N GLY A 99 17.48 16.06 -44.12
CA GLY A 99 16.31 16.88 -43.82
C GLY A 99 16.23 17.18 -42.32
N VAL A 100 16.66 18.39 -41.95
CA VAL A 100 16.31 19.15 -40.73
C VAL A 100 15.68 18.33 -39.61
N THR A 101 16.50 17.88 -38.66
CA THR A 101 16.03 17.42 -37.36
C THR A 101 15.49 18.62 -36.59
N VAL A 102 14.19 18.87 -36.70
CA VAL A 102 13.47 19.50 -35.59
C VAL A 102 13.52 18.47 -34.47
N VAL A 103 14.51 18.61 -33.59
CA VAL A 103 14.51 17.96 -32.29
C VAL A 103 13.38 18.60 -31.50
N THR A 104 12.16 18.13 -31.72
CA THR A 104 11.12 18.26 -30.70
C THR A 104 11.57 17.34 -29.57
N ASN A 105 12.17 17.93 -28.53
CA ASN A 105 12.43 17.23 -27.27
C ASN A 105 11.11 16.56 -26.82
N PRO A 106 11.04 15.22 -26.72
CA PRO A 106 9.85 14.54 -26.21
C PRO A 106 9.92 14.46 -24.68
N GLU A 107 10.14 15.59 -24.01
CA GLU A 107 10.24 15.66 -22.55
C GLU A 107 9.08 16.40 -21.87
N ASP A 108 8.08 16.87 -22.62
CA ASP A 108 7.01 17.74 -22.09
C ASP A 108 5.64 17.06 -21.85
N ASP A 109 5.55 15.73 -21.97
CA ASP A 109 4.32 14.96 -21.70
C ASP A 109 4.37 14.22 -20.35
N ALA A 110 5.06 14.77 -19.35
CA ALA A 110 5.02 14.23 -18.01
C ALA A 110 3.66 14.55 -17.36
N GLU A 111 2.77 13.57 -17.35
CA GLU A 111 1.47 13.66 -16.68
C GLU A 111 1.65 14.19 -15.23
N PRO A 112 0.90 15.23 -14.83
CA PRO A 112 1.03 15.80 -13.50
C PRO A 112 0.74 14.72 -12.44
N PHE A 113 1.57 14.67 -11.39
CA PHE A 113 1.35 13.73 -10.30
C PHE A 113 0.06 14.06 -9.55
N THR A 114 -0.92 13.18 -9.67
CA THR A 114 -2.20 13.24 -8.95
C THR A 114 -2.40 12.00 -8.09
N LEU A 115 -3.18 12.16 -7.01
CA LEU A 115 -3.66 11.11 -6.13
C LEU A 115 -5.18 11.16 -6.09
N GLU A 116 -5.81 10.45 -7.02
CA GLU A 116 -7.25 10.35 -7.06
C GLU A 116 -7.80 9.60 -5.83
N PRO A 117 -9.01 9.93 -5.35
CA PRO A 117 -9.67 9.16 -4.30
C PRO A 117 -9.82 7.70 -4.73
N ILE A 118 -9.37 6.76 -3.89
CA ILE A 118 -9.56 5.33 -4.12
C ILE A 118 -11.01 4.97 -3.79
N THR A 119 -11.85 5.04 -4.81
CA THR A 119 -13.28 4.71 -4.73
C THR A 119 -13.53 3.37 -5.39
N ILE A 120 -14.14 2.43 -4.67
CA ILE A 120 -14.43 1.08 -5.14
C ILE A 120 -15.86 0.73 -4.72
N ALA A 121 -16.64 0.19 -5.65
CA ALA A 121 -18.03 -0.20 -5.45
C ALA A 121 -18.89 0.91 -4.81
N GLY A 122 -18.67 2.17 -5.22
CA GLY A 122 -19.39 3.34 -4.76
C GLY A 122 -18.93 3.92 -3.42
N HIS A 123 -17.84 3.41 -2.83
CA HIS A 123 -17.33 3.87 -1.55
C HIS A 123 -15.87 4.32 -1.64
N THR A 124 -15.56 5.48 -1.07
CA THR A 124 -14.20 6.03 -1.03
C THR A 124 -13.45 5.48 0.18
N TRP A 125 -12.52 4.57 -0.09
CA TRP A 125 -11.74 3.86 0.93
C TRP A 125 -10.52 4.63 1.40
N CYS A 126 -9.94 5.47 0.55
CA CYS A 126 -8.84 6.37 0.92
C CYS A 126 -8.89 7.61 0.04
N HIS A 127 -8.69 8.78 0.63
CA HIS A 127 -8.59 10.03 -0.13
C HIS A 127 -7.55 10.93 0.54
N ILE A 128 -6.37 11.02 -0.08
CA ILE A 128 -5.31 11.90 0.41
C ILE A 128 -5.63 13.34 0.03
N LYS A 129 -5.56 14.23 1.02
CA LYS A 129 -5.72 15.67 0.88
C LYS A 129 -4.40 16.38 0.65
N ASN A 130 -3.38 15.97 1.40
CA ASN A 130 -2.12 16.69 1.47
C ASN A 130 -0.98 15.72 1.81
N VAL A 131 0.17 15.91 1.16
CA VAL A 131 1.43 15.28 1.52
C VAL A 131 2.50 16.35 1.68
N GLN A 132 2.96 16.56 2.91
CA GLN A 132 3.91 17.60 3.28
C GLN A 132 5.20 16.99 3.82
N TYR A 133 6.33 17.52 3.39
CA TYR A 133 7.66 17.15 3.85
C TYR A 133 8.19 18.21 4.80
N HIS A 134 8.77 17.77 5.90
CA HIS A 134 9.60 18.58 6.79
C HIS A 134 10.99 17.98 6.83
N VAL A 135 11.99 18.77 6.45
CA VAL A 135 13.36 18.28 6.27
C VAL A 135 14.34 19.11 7.08
N TRP A 136 15.21 18.42 7.79
CA TRP A 136 16.35 18.97 8.52
C TRP A 136 17.63 18.28 8.07
N VAL A 137 18.70 19.05 7.93
CA VAL A 137 20.04 18.54 7.63
C VAL A 137 20.99 19.07 8.67
N LYS A 138 21.86 18.20 9.17
CA LYS A 138 22.87 18.55 10.17
C LYS A 138 23.80 19.63 9.61
N ASN A 139 24.09 20.64 10.43
CA ASN A 139 25.01 21.72 10.08
C ASN A 139 26.17 21.75 11.07
N GLY A 140 27.36 21.31 10.63
CA GLY A 140 28.51 21.12 11.51
C GLY A 140 28.32 19.95 12.48
N ASP A 141 28.86 20.09 13.69
CA ASP A 141 28.92 18.99 14.66
C ASP A 141 27.69 18.90 15.58
N ALA A 142 26.93 19.99 15.68
CA ALA A 142 25.74 20.08 16.52
C ALA A 142 24.65 19.08 16.07
N LYS A 143 24.02 18.40 17.03
CA LYS A 143 22.90 17.49 16.76
C LYS A 143 21.72 18.26 16.17
N ILE A 144 20.94 17.61 15.30
CA ILE A 144 19.70 18.19 14.78
C ILE A 144 18.66 18.29 15.90
N ASN A 145 18.12 19.48 16.12
CA ASN A 145 17.00 19.75 17.01
C ASN A 145 15.75 20.08 16.19
N ILE A 146 14.82 19.15 16.07
CA ILE A 146 13.61 19.30 15.25
C ILE A 146 12.62 20.39 15.74
N TYR A 147 12.83 20.95 16.94
CA TYR A 147 12.00 22.02 17.51
C TYR A 147 12.56 23.41 17.23
N ASP A 148 13.89 23.55 17.34
CA ASP A 148 14.56 24.85 17.28
C ASP A 148 15.29 25.08 15.94
N ASP A 149 15.74 24.01 15.28
CA ASP A 149 16.46 24.14 14.03
C ASP A 149 15.52 24.52 12.89
N LYS A 150 16.05 25.36 11.99
CA LYS A 150 15.35 25.73 10.76
C LYS A 150 15.06 24.49 9.92
N LYS A 151 13.76 24.25 9.70
CA LYS A 151 13.26 23.20 8.81
C LYS A 151 12.95 23.74 7.42
N HIS A 152 13.11 22.89 6.42
CA HIS A 152 12.61 23.11 5.08
C HIS A 152 11.27 22.40 4.91
N ILE A 153 10.27 23.12 4.41
CA ILE A 153 8.92 22.60 4.23
C ILE A 153 8.60 22.58 2.74
N GLY A 154 8.08 21.47 2.26
CA GLY A 154 7.67 21.28 0.87
C GLY A 154 6.36 20.51 0.81
N CYS A 155 5.64 20.66 -0.29
CA CYS A 155 4.37 19.99 -0.52
C CYS A 155 4.52 19.11 -1.77
N LEU A 156 4.19 17.83 -1.66
CA LEU A 156 4.19 16.90 -2.80
C LEU A 156 2.80 16.79 -3.43
N TYR A 157 1.75 17.04 -2.65
CA TYR A 157 0.35 16.97 -3.10
C TYR A 157 -0.50 17.90 -2.23
N PRO A 158 -1.46 18.68 -2.79
CA PRO A 158 -1.93 18.64 -4.18
C PRO A 158 -1.07 19.47 -5.15
N ASN A 159 -0.31 20.43 -4.64
CA ASN A 159 0.58 21.26 -5.43
C ASN A 159 2.02 20.84 -5.17
N ILE A 160 2.75 20.48 -6.22
CA ILE A 160 4.16 20.10 -6.09
C ILE A 160 4.99 21.37 -5.88
N LEU A 161 5.37 21.61 -4.63
CA LEU A 161 6.20 22.72 -4.15
C LEU A 161 7.40 22.13 -3.41
N MET A 162 8.32 21.53 -4.15
CA MET A 162 9.49 20.81 -3.61
C MET A 162 10.83 21.47 -3.90
N ASP A 163 10.86 22.57 -4.66
CA ASP A 163 12.10 23.26 -5.09
C ASP A 163 13.00 23.66 -3.92
N GLY A 164 12.42 24.05 -2.78
CA GLY A 164 13.17 24.41 -1.57
C GLY A 164 13.58 23.23 -0.69
N VAL A 165 13.01 22.04 -0.92
CA VAL A 165 13.24 20.83 -0.11
C VAL A 165 14.16 19.85 -0.82
N GLU A 166 14.02 19.68 -2.13
CA GLU A 166 14.82 18.74 -2.91
C GLU A 166 16.34 18.98 -2.76
N PRO A 167 16.86 20.22 -2.90
CA PRO A 167 18.29 20.47 -2.70
C PRO A 167 18.77 20.09 -1.30
N VAL A 168 17.91 20.24 -0.30
CA VAL A 168 18.22 19.93 1.10
C VAL A 168 18.25 18.42 1.31
N ILE A 169 17.29 17.67 0.76
CA ILE A 169 17.34 16.21 0.78
C ILE A 169 18.60 15.72 0.06
N ARG A 170 18.90 16.23 -1.13
CA ARG A 170 20.12 15.87 -1.88
C ARG A 170 21.38 16.15 -1.06
N LYS A 171 21.48 17.32 -0.42
CA LYS A 171 22.59 17.66 0.48
C LYS A 171 22.71 16.66 1.64
N GLY A 172 21.60 16.34 2.30
CA GLY A 172 21.60 15.40 3.43
C GLY A 172 22.00 13.98 3.02
N LEU A 173 21.54 13.52 1.84
CA LEU A 173 21.91 12.22 1.30
C LEU A 173 23.39 12.16 0.91
N SER A 174 23.94 13.23 0.32
CA SER A 174 25.38 13.33 0.04
C SER A 174 26.21 13.28 1.32
N ALA A 175 25.84 14.03 2.34
CA ALA A 175 26.54 14.01 3.63
C ALA A 175 26.43 12.66 4.35
N THR A 176 25.30 11.96 4.19
CA THR A 176 25.13 10.58 4.68
C THR A 176 26.07 9.62 3.95
N LYS A 177 26.17 9.75 2.62
CA LYS A 177 27.09 8.96 1.80
C LYS A 177 28.55 9.19 2.20
N GLU A 178 28.96 10.43 2.43
CA GLU A 178 30.32 10.76 2.88
C GLU A 178 30.64 10.11 4.23
N LYS A 179 29.75 10.25 5.22
CA LYS A 179 29.92 9.58 6.52
C LYS A 179 29.99 8.05 6.40
N LEU A 180 29.11 7.45 5.60
CA LEU A 180 29.14 6.01 5.39
C LEU A 180 30.42 5.58 4.69
N SER A 181 30.89 6.37 3.72
CA SER A 181 32.17 6.14 3.06
C SER A 181 33.32 6.18 4.06
N ASP A 182 33.33 7.14 4.99
CA ASP A 182 34.37 7.25 6.03
C ASP A 182 34.41 6.00 6.93
N LEU A 183 33.23 5.48 7.31
CA LEU A 183 33.11 4.25 8.10
C LEU A 183 33.58 3.02 7.34
N VAL A 184 33.29 2.95 6.04
CA VAL A 184 33.53 1.77 5.20
C VAL A 184 34.86 1.88 4.41
N LYS A 185 35.67 2.93 4.63
CA LYS A 185 36.98 3.14 3.98
C LYS A 185 37.94 1.93 4.06
N ALA A 186 37.76 1.06 5.05
CA ALA A 186 38.54 -0.16 5.20
C ALA A 186 38.12 -1.31 4.25
N TYR A 187 36.94 -1.24 3.63
CA TYR A 187 36.32 -2.36 2.91
C TYR A 187 35.76 -2.02 1.52
N MET A 188 35.39 -0.77 1.22
CA MET A 188 34.81 -0.39 -0.08
C MET A 188 35.22 1.02 -0.52
N SER A 189 35.10 1.30 -1.82
CA SER A 189 35.31 2.63 -2.37
C SER A 189 34.05 3.50 -2.22
N SER A 190 34.22 4.81 -2.02
CA SER A 190 33.08 5.76 -1.88
C SER A 190 32.10 5.72 -3.08
N SER A 191 32.61 5.36 -4.26
CA SER A 191 31.84 5.21 -5.49
C SER A 191 30.78 4.12 -5.42
N ASP A 192 30.94 3.10 -4.56
CA ASP A 192 30.08 1.93 -4.52
C ASP A 192 28.74 2.18 -3.80
N ILE A 193 28.65 3.25 -3.00
CA ILE A 193 27.44 3.60 -2.25
C ILE A 193 26.56 4.51 -3.13
N LEU A 194 25.49 3.94 -3.68
CA LEU A 194 24.49 4.70 -4.44
C LEU A 194 23.35 5.17 -3.53
N VAL A 195 23.41 6.44 -3.11
CA VAL A 195 22.29 7.12 -2.45
C VAL A 195 21.67 8.09 -3.46
N ASN A 196 20.61 7.66 -4.15
CA ASN A 196 19.94 8.49 -5.15
C ASN A 196 18.53 8.87 -4.72
N PHE A 197 18.20 10.14 -4.96
CA PHE A 197 16.88 10.70 -4.74
C PHE A 197 16.11 10.77 -6.06
N ASN A 198 14.96 10.10 -6.12
CA ASN A 198 14.16 10.01 -7.32
C ASN A 198 12.68 10.26 -7.01
N TRP A 199 12.17 11.41 -7.49
CA TRP A 199 10.78 11.79 -7.25
C TRP A 199 9.76 10.82 -7.84
N LYS A 200 10.01 10.30 -9.04
CA LYS A 200 9.13 9.34 -9.70
C LYS A 200 8.95 8.07 -8.86
N LYS A 201 10.03 7.59 -8.22
CA LYS A 201 9.96 6.45 -7.29
C LYS A 201 9.15 6.78 -6.03
N ILE A 202 9.33 7.98 -5.47
CA ILE A 202 8.57 8.42 -4.29
C ILE A 202 7.08 8.54 -4.61
N GLN A 203 6.75 9.18 -5.74
CA GLN A 203 5.39 9.31 -6.24
C GLN A 203 4.73 7.95 -6.49
N MET A 204 5.46 7.00 -7.08
CA MET A 204 5.00 5.63 -7.27
C MET A 204 4.75 4.93 -5.92
N GLY A 205 5.70 5.04 -4.99
CA GLY A 205 5.56 4.47 -3.65
C GLY A 205 4.34 5.04 -2.91
N LEU A 206 4.06 6.33 -3.09
CA LEU A 206 2.89 6.99 -2.52
C LEU A 206 1.59 6.46 -3.14
N ARG A 207 1.51 6.26 -4.46
CA ARG A 207 0.35 5.60 -5.11
C ARG A 207 0.10 4.20 -4.53
N VAL A 208 1.15 3.38 -4.44
CA VAL A 208 1.05 2.04 -3.86
C VAL A 208 0.60 2.10 -2.39
N ALA A 209 1.16 3.03 -1.60
CA ALA A 209 0.76 3.22 -0.21
C ALA A 209 -0.72 3.59 -0.08
N THR A 210 -1.25 4.48 -0.93
CA THR A 210 -2.68 4.84 -0.90
C THR A 210 -3.60 3.66 -1.22
N GLN A 211 -3.21 2.79 -2.16
CA GLN A 211 -3.96 1.56 -2.46
C GLN A 211 -3.91 0.59 -1.28
N LEU A 212 -2.74 0.43 -0.65
CA LEU A 212 -2.58 -0.42 0.53
C LEU A 212 -3.42 0.10 1.71
N THR A 213 -3.42 1.41 1.96
CA THR A 213 -4.27 2.04 2.99
C THR A 213 -5.76 1.78 2.70
N ALA A 214 -6.22 1.95 1.46
CA ALA A 214 -7.58 1.63 1.07
C ALA A 214 -7.91 0.15 1.33
N LYS A 215 -6.99 -0.78 0.99
CA LYS A 215 -7.15 -2.22 1.26
C LYS A 215 -7.24 -2.50 2.76
N THR A 216 -6.40 -1.87 3.58
CA THR A 216 -6.42 -2.04 5.04
C THR A 216 -7.73 -1.53 5.63
N HIS A 217 -8.27 -0.40 5.15
CA HIS A 217 -9.59 0.09 5.56
C HIS A 217 -10.70 -0.90 5.21
N TYR A 218 -10.64 -1.49 4.02
CA TYR A 218 -11.55 -2.56 3.60
C TYR A 218 -11.46 -3.80 4.48
N GLU A 219 -10.26 -4.32 4.72
CA GLU A 219 -10.07 -5.49 5.58
C GLU A 219 -10.57 -5.25 7.00
N THR A 220 -10.18 -4.11 7.57
CA THR A 220 -10.59 -3.73 8.93
C THR A 220 -12.10 -3.71 9.04
N TRP A 221 -12.78 -3.06 8.08
CA TRP A 221 -14.23 -3.04 8.05
C TRP A 221 -14.84 -4.44 7.83
N TYR A 222 -14.32 -5.22 6.89
CA TYR A 222 -14.82 -6.55 6.57
C TYR A 222 -14.76 -7.46 7.80
N TYR A 223 -13.61 -7.53 8.46
CA TYR A 223 -13.45 -8.35 9.65
C TYR A 223 -14.23 -7.81 10.84
N GLN A 224 -14.40 -6.50 11.00
CA GLN A 224 -15.23 -5.98 12.08
C GLN A 224 -16.73 -6.20 11.87
N SER A 225 -17.20 -6.21 10.61
CA SER A 225 -18.62 -6.25 10.29
C SER A 225 -19.15 -7.67 10.03
N PHE A 226 -18.30 -8.59 9.57
CA PHE A 226 -18.74 -9.93 9.13
C PHE A 226 -18.07 -11.09 9.86
N HIS A 227 -17.06 -10.85 10.71
CA HIS A 227 -16.42 -11.93 11.45
C HIS A 227 -17.42 -12.60 12.40
N GLY A 228 -17.62 -13.91 12.22
CA GLY A 228 -18.58 -14.71 12.98
C GLY A 228 -20.01 -14.77 12.43
N VAL A 229 -20.38 -13.95 11.43
CA VAL A 229 -21.73 -13.96 10.83
C VAL A 229 -21.82 -14.94 9.65
N LYS A 230 -20.75 -15.08 8.86
CA LYS A 230 -20.72 -15.99 7.69
C LYS A 230 -20.28 -17.43 7.99
N HIS A 231 -19.65 -17.67 9.15
CA HIS A 231 -19.22 -19.02 9.57
C HIS A 231 -20.25 -19.75 10.44
N ARG A 232 -21.52 -19.34 10.38
CA ARG A 232 -22.62 -20.11 10.97
C ARG A 232 -23.38 -20.87 9.88
N LEU A 233 -22.64 -21.55 9.00
CA LEU A 233 -23.16 -22.81 8.50
C LEU A 233 -22.95 -23.76 9.66
N GLU A 234 -24.06 -24.14 10.28
CA GLU A 234 -24.15 -25.18 11.28
C GLU A 234 -23.05 -26.21 11.04
N ASP A 235 -22.06 -26.27 11.94
CA ASP A 235 -21.25 -27.48 12.08
C ASP A 235 -22.29 -28.59 12.09
N GLU A 236 -22.28 -29.46 11.07
CA GLU A 236 -23.13 -30.63 10.99
C GLU A 236 -23.11 -31.25 12.38
N GLU A 237 -24.24 -31.10 13.08
CA GLU A 237 -24.42 -31.56 14.44
C GLU A 237 -24.06 -33.04 14.40
N TYR A 238 -22.87 -33.37 14.92
CA TYR A 238 -22.41 -34.74 15.00
C TYR A 238 -23.48 -35.51 15.78
N GLN A 239 -24.33 -36.25 15.07
CA GLN A 239 -25.28 -37.15 15.70
C GLN A 239 -24.53 -38.44 16.03
N PRO A 240 -24.25 -38.73 17.31
CA PRO A 240 -23.72 -40.03 17.67
C PRO A 240 -24.74 -41.11 17.28
N PRO A 241 -24.31 -42.26 16.74
CA PRO A 241 -25.22 -43.29 16.29
C PRO A 241 -26.05 -43.84 17.46
N MET A 242 -27.37 -43.81 17.28
CA MET A 242 -28.36 -44.34 18.20
C MET A 242 -28.20 -45.85 18.38
N GLY A 243 -27.95 -46.27 19.62
CA GLY A 243 -28.51 -47.50 20.18
C GLY A 243 -27.52 -48.59 20.62
N VAL A 244 -27.19 -48.62 21.93
CA VAL A 244 -27.41 -49.79 22.81
C VAL A 244 -27.72 -49.27 24.22
N SER A 245 -28.80 -49.79 24.80
CA SER A 245 -29.49 -49.33 26.02
C SER A 245 -28.77 -49.60 27.36
N THR A 246 -28.76 -48.57 28.24
CA THR A 246 -28.91 -48.44 29.74
C THR A 246 -28.84 -49.65 30.70
N PRO A 247 -28.62 -49.52 32.05
CA PRO A 247 -28.88 -48.36 32.95
C PRO A 247 -27.79 -48.07 34.04
N SER A 248 -27.71 -46.88 34.67
CA SER A 248 -28.34 -46.54 35.98
C SER A 248 -28.04 -45.08 36.39
N GLU A 249 -29.06 -44.40 36.93
CA GLU A 249 -29.08 -43.09 37.64
C GLU A 249 -28.29 -43.06 38.98
N PRO A 250 -28.25 -41.94 39.75
CA PRO A 250 -28.21 -40.49 39.42
C PRO A 250 -27.16 -39.76 40.30
N LEU A 251 -26.95 -38.44 40.11
CA LEU A 251 -26.81 -37.43 41.20
C LEU A 251 -26.50 -36.01 40.65
N VAL A 252 -27.48 -35.11 40.82
CA VAL A 252 -27.38 -33.77 41.43
C VAL A 252 -26.24 -32.82 41.02
N GLY A 253 -26.60 -31.61 40.57
CA GLY A 253 -25.74 -30.43 40.78
C GLY A 253 -25.95 -29.25 39.84
N SER A 254 -26.88 -28.37 40.19
CA SER A 254 -27.04 -27.02 39.64
C SER A 254 -25.78 -26.16 39.87
N GLY A 255 -25.34 -25.39 38.87
CA GLY A 255 -24.22 -24.45 39.03
C GLY A 255 -24.08 -23.46 37.88
N HIS A 256 -24.53 -22.23 38.10
CA HIS A 256 -24.19 -21.04 37.31
C HIS A 256 -22.67 -20.84 37.19
N CYS A 257 -22.15 -20.68 35.96
CA CYS A 257 -20.80 -20.15 35.76
C CYS A 257 -20.86 -18.62 35.56
N LYS A 258 -20.37 -17.88 36.56
CA LYS A 258 -19.95 -16.48 36.40
C LYS A 258 -18.68 -16.40 35.53
N PRO A 259 -18.48 -15.31 34.77
CA PRO A 259 -17.26 -15.13 33.99
C PRO A 259 -16.05 -14.80 34.89
N SER A 260 -14.92 -15.42 34.55
CA SER A 260 -13.61 -15.21 35.19
C SER A 260 -13.06 -13.80 34.89
N PRO A 261 -12.35 -13.15 35.84
CA PRO A 261 -11.70 -11.86 35.60
C PRO A 261 -10.41 -12.03 34.77
N PRO A 262 -9.99 -10.98 34.03
CA PRO A 262 -8.80 -11.05 33.17
C PRO A 262 -7.49 -11.11 33.97
N PRO A 263 -6.45 -11.79 33.45
CA PRO A 263 -5.17 -11.91 34.14
C PRO A 263 -4.41 -10.57 34.20
N SER A 264 -3.89 -10.27 35.39
CA SER A 264 -3.11 -9.07 35.70
C SER A 264 -1.77 -9.05 34.95
N LYS A 265 -1.44 -7.91 34.34
CA LYS A 265 -0.12 -7.65 33.75
C LYS A 265 0.92 -7.45 34.85
N THR A 266 1.86 -8.37 34.96
CA THR A 266 3.14 -8.14 35.66
C THR A 266 4.19 -7.65 34.66
N PRO A 267 4.98 -6.61 34.99
CA PRO A 267 5.99 -6.06 34.09
C PRO A 267 7.25 -6.93 34.10
N ILE A 268 7.75 -7.26 32.90
CA ILE A 268 9.08 -7.82 32.69
C ILE A 268 10.10 -6.68 32.88
N LYS A 269 10.99 -6.85 33.85
CA LYS A 269 12.21 -6.04 33.97
C LYS A 269 13.25 -6.56 32.96
N LEU A 270 13.79 -5.66 32.14
CA LEU A 270 15.08 -5.83 31.47
C LEU A 270 16.19 -5.46 32.45
#